data_AF-A0A950KZH4-F1
#
_entry.id   AF-A0A950KZH4-F1
#
_cell.length_a   1.000
_cell.length_b   1.000
_cell.length_c   1.000
_cell.angle_alpha   90.00
_cell.angle_beta   90.00
_cell.angle_gamma   90.00
#
_symmetry.space_group_name_H-M   'P 1'
#
loop_
_entity.id
_entity.type
_entity.pdbx_description
1 polymer ?
#
loop_
_entity_poly.entity_id
_entity_poly.type
_entity_poly.pdbx_seq_one_letter_code
_entity_poly.pdbx_strand_id
1 'polypeptide(L)'
;MMKLLCATIVVATLTMIGVGSRAFGAEARPWLCRAKPVFSSDRSMTYEAVNRGGGRWLMTFMRFDPSGLGHDGFTVSSAQDVSARATGTLESGRWYAVALFRSGGHWICPGNAAESDGPASGMVSNLCYGRDPGECTVKLMVRPQSVGSGPGER
;
A
#
# COMPACT_ATOMS: atom_id res chain seq x y z
N MET A 1 44.34 -45.28 49.93
CA MET A 1 44.64 -44.15 49.02
C MET A 1 43.51 -44.02 48.00
N MET A 2 43.12 -42.78 47.74
CA MET A 2 41.85 -42.30 47.17
C MET A 2 41.64 -42.67 45.69
N LYS A 3 40.39 -43.01 45.34
CA LYS A 3 39.80 -43.04 43.97
C LYS A 3 39.51 -41.61 43.49
N LEU A 4 39.57 -41.31 42.18
CA LEU A 4 38.74 -40.32 41.43
C LEU A 4 39.16 -40.33 39.93
N LEU A 5 38.38 -40.93 39.01
CA LEU A 5 37.33 -40.35 38.13
C LEU A 5 37.88 -39.51 36.96
N CYS A 6 37.81 -40.02 35.72
CA CYS A 6 36.75 -39.81 34.70
C CYS A 6 36.67 -38.36 34.16
N ALA A 7 36.93 -38.21 32.85
CA ALA A 7 36.39 -37.09 32.06
C ALA A 7 36.23 -37.49 30.59
N THR A 8 35.07 -38.06 30.27
CA THR A 8 34.59 -38.26 28.90
C THR A 8 34.06 -36.92 28.39
N ILE A 9 34.71 -36.33 27.38
CA ILE A 9 34.27 -35.06 26.78
C ILE A 9 33.10 -35.36 25.82
N VAL A 10 31.89 -34.95 26.20
CA VAL A 10 30.72 -34.98 25.33
C VAL A 10 30.68 -33.67 24.54
N VAL A 11 30.97 -33.73 23.24
CA VAL A 11 30.81 -32.59 22.32
C VAL A 11 29.33 -32.45 21.99
N ALA A 12 28.64 -31.56 22.69
CA ALA A 12 27.26 -31.20 22.41
C ALA A 12 27.20 -30.38 21.10
N THR A 13 26.73 -31.02 20.02
CA THR A 13 26.48 -30.38 18.74
C THR A 13 25.20 -29.56 18.85
N LEU A 14 25.32 -28.25 19.01
CA LEU A 14 24.20 -27.31 18.94
C LEU A 14 23.72 -27.20 17.49
N THR A 15 22.67 -27.95 17.16
CA THR A 15 21.87 -27.73 15.96
C THR A 15 21.06 -26.45 16.14
N MET A 16 21.59 -25.32 15.66
CA MET A 16 20.79 -24.11 15.47
C MET A 16 19.72 -24.41 14.42
N ILE A 17 18.51 -24.71 14.86
CA ILE A 17 17.32 -24.69 14.00
C ILE A 17 17.11 -23.22 13.64
N GLY A 18 17.69 -22.83 12.51
CA GLY A 18 17.39 -21.56 11.86
C GLY A 18 15.90 -21.56 11.56
N VAL A 19 15.12 -20.88 12.40
CA VAL A 19 13.77 -20.46 12.05
C VAL A 19 13.97 -19.47 10.91
N GLY A 20 13.98 -19.99 9.68
CA GLY A 20 14.01 -19.19 8.48
C GLY A 20 12.80 -18.29 8.54
N SER A 21 13.01 -17.03 8.96
CA SER A 21 12.01 -16.01 8.86
C SER A 21 11.58 -16.00 7.41
N ARG A 22 10.34 -16.41 7.13
CA ARG A 22 9.72 -16.08 5.85
C ARG A 22 9.85 -14.57 5.76
N ALA A 23 10.74 -14.10 4.90
CA ALA A 23 10.86 -12.70 4.59
C ALA A 23 9.56 -12.31 3.90
N PHE A 24 8.56 -11.95 4.70
CA PHE A 24 7.31 -11.42 4.20
C PHE A 24 7.68 -10.12 3.48
N GLY A 25 7.52 -10.10 2.15
CA GLY A 25 7.61 -8.90 1.33
C GLY A 25 6.45 -7.93 1.63
N ALA A 26 6.25 -7.58 2.90
CA ALA A 26 5.12 -6.86 3.43
C ALA A 26 5.45 -5.41 3.81
N GLU A 27 6.65 -4.92 3.49
CA GLU A 27 6.93 -3.50 3.56
C GLU A 27 6.46 -2.85 2.25
N ALA A 28 5.62 -1.82 2.37
CA ALA A 28 5.24 -1.00 1.23
C ALA A 28 6.49 -0.50 0.53
N ARG A 29 6.59 -0.72 -0.79
CA ARG A 29 7.71 -0.24 -1.61
C ARG A 29 7.28 0.92 -2.51
N PRO A 30 6.97 2.11 -1.93
CA PRO A 30 6.56 3.30 -2.68
C PRO A 30 7.42 3.59 -3.89
N TRP A 31 8.72 3.35 -3.73
CA TRP A 31 9.74 3.70 -4.70
C TRP A 31 9.69 2.91 -5.99
N LEU A 32 9.02 1.76 -6.02
CA LEU A 32 8.82 1.01 -7.26
C LEU A 32 7.94 1.79 -8.25
N CYS A 33 7.16 2.76 -7.75
CA CYS A 33 6.17 3.50 -8.54
C CYS A 33 6.43 5.02 -8.60
N ARG A 34 7.67 5.49 -8.36
CA ARG A 34 8.01 6.94 -8.30
C ARG A 34 7.53 7.77 -9.50
N ALA A 35 7.37 7.14 -10.67
CA ALA A 35 6.97 7.80 -11.91
C ALA A 35 5.45 7.76 -12.21
N LYS A 36 4.62 7.29 -11.27
CA LYS A 36 3.20 6.97 -11.50
C LYS A 36 2.27 7.91 -10.72
N PRO A 37 1.00 8.06 -11.17
CA PRO A 37 0.27 9.31 -11.00
C PRO A 37 0.09 9.74 -9.54
N VAL A 38 0.49 10.98 -9.30
CA VAL A 38 0.19 11.74 -8.09
C VAL A 38 -1.21 12.29 -8.24
N PHE A 39 -2.01 12.16 -7.20
CA PHE A 39 -3.26 12.92 -7.12
C PHE A 39 -3.18 13.91 -5.97
N SER A 40 -3.87 15.03 -6.13
CA SER A 40 -3.77 16.13 -5.20
C SER A 40 -5.04 16.95 -5.14
N SER A 41 -5.28 17.52 -3.97
CA SER A 41 -6.37 18.45 -3.71
C SER A 41 -5.94 19.42 -2.62
N ASP A 42 -6.40 20.66 -2.70
CA ASP A 42 -6.29 21.67 -1.64
C ASP A 42 -7.27 21.40 -0.48
N ARG A 43 -8.28 20.56 -0.72
CA ARG A 43 -9.27 20.09 0.26
C ARG A 43 -9.03 18.62 0.61
N SER A 44 -9.55 18.21 1.76
CA SER A 44 -9.68 16.79 2.10
C SER A 44 -10.42 16.03 0.99
N MET A 45 -10.06 14.77 0.80
CA MET A 45 -10.60 13.90 -0.23
C MET A 45 -11.28 12.69 0.38
N THR A 46 -12.21 12.09 -0.35
CA THR A 46 -12.65 10.71 -0.14
C THR A 46 -12.06 9.82 -1.21
N TYR A 47 -11.82 8.57 -0.85
CA TYR A 47 -11.47 7.54 -1.80
C TYR A 47 -12.44 6.37 -1.73
N GLU A 48 -12.53 5.67 -2.85
CA GLU A 48 -13.22 4.41 -2.98
C GLU A 48 -12.37 3.47 -3.84
N ALA A 49 -11.98 2.33 -3.27
CA ALA A 49 -11.34 1.23 -3.97
C ALA A 49 -12.36 0.10 -4.16
N VAL A 50 -12.54 -0.36 -5.39
CA VAL A 50 -13.43 -1.48 -5.75
C VAL A 50 -12.61 -2.59 -6.36
N ASN A 51 -12.66 -3.78 -5.78
CA ASN A 51 -12.04 -4.99 -6.33
C ASN A 51 -13.07 -5.78 -7.15
N ARG A 52 -12.79 -5.97 -8.44
CA ARG A 52 -13.64 -6.68 -9.41
C ARG A 52 -13.08 -8.02 -9.86
N GLY A 53 -11.78 -8.26 -9.68
CA GLY A 53 -11.09 -9.48 -10.16
C GLY A 53 -10.78 -10.50 -9.06
N GLY A 54 -11.36 -10.34 -7.86
CA GLY A 54 -11.19 -11.26 -6.75
C GLY A 54 -9.82 -11.17 -6.04
N GLY A 55 -9.60 -12.08 -5.09
CA GLY A 55 -8.41 -12.10 -4.24
C GLY A 55 -8.38 -10.99 -3.18
N ARG A 56 -7.32 -10.97 -2.37
CA ARG A 56 -7.11 -9.95 -1.32
C ARG A 56 -6.04 -8.97 -1.76
N TRP A 57 -6.39 -7.70 -1.76
CA TRP A 57 -5.50 -6.61 -2.10
C TRP A 57 -5.24 -5.74 -0.88
N LEU A 58 -4.04 -5.16 -0.80
CA LEU A 58 -3.71 -4.12 0.17
C LEU A 58 -3.39 -2.85 -0.60
N MET A 59 -4.19 -1.81 -0.43
CA MET A 59 -3.94 -0.48 -0.97
C MET A 59 -3.14 0.34 0.04
N THR A 60 -2.07 0.98 -0.38
CA THR A 60 -1.22 1.79 0.49
C THR A 60 -1.14 3.22 -0.03
N PHE A 61 -1.42 4.19 0.86
CA PHE A 61 -1.40 5.62 0.59
C PHE A 61 -0.19 6.27 1.26
N MET A 62 0.52 7.10 0.51
CA MET A 62 1.84 7.60 0.87
C MET A 62 1.97 9.08 0.51
N ARG A 63 2.81 9.78 1.26
CA ARG A 63 3.18 11.18 1.00
C ARG A 63 4.67 11.27 0.79
N PHE A 64 5.09 12.20 -0.07
CA PHE A 64 6.50 12.55 -0.19
C PHE A 64 6.99 13.16 1.13
N ASP A 65 8.09 12.65 1.64
CA ASP A 65 8.75 13.13 2.84
C ASP A 65 10.00 13.93 2.43
N PRO A 66 9.95 15.27 2.51
CA PRO A 66 11.07 16.12 2.12
C PRO A 66 12.26 16.01 3.06
N SER A 67 12.11 15.45 4.26
CA SER A 67 13.24 15.20 5.16
C SER A 67 14.15 14.06 4.68
N GLY A 68 13.63 13.22 3.77
CA GLY A 68 14.33 12.02 3.31
C GLY A 68 14.44 10.90 4.34
N LEU A 69 13.87 11.08 5.54
CA LEU A 69 13.88 10.07 6.61
C LEU A 69 12.87 8.94 6.35
N GLY A 70 11.79 9.24 5.64
CA GLY A 70 10.89 8.24 5.10
C GLY A 70 11.59 7.28 4.14
N HIS A 71 11.04 6.07 4.01
CA HIS A 71 11.58 5.02 3.15
C HIS A 71 11.64 5.50 1.71
N ASP A 72 12.87 5.72 1.21
CA ASP A 72 13.12 6.23 -0.13
C ASP A 72 12.46 7.60 -0.42
N GLY A 73 12.34 8.45 0.61
CA GLY A 73 11.71 9.77 0.51
C GLY A 73 10.18 9.75 0.57
N PHE A 74 9.59 8.65 1.03
CA PHE A 74 8.14 8.53 1.21
C PHE A 74 7.79 8.02 2.60
N THR A 75 6.69 8.54 3.14
CA THR A 75 6.09 8.06 4.39
C THR A 75 4.76 7.40 4.07
N VAL A 76 4.58 6.17 4.55
CA VAL A 76 3.29 5.46 4.50
C VAL A 76 2.37 6.11 5.52
N SER A 77 1.28 6.71 5.05
CA SER A 77 0.30 7.33 5.95
C SER A 77 -0.84 6.38 6.30
N SER A 78 -1.25 5.50 5.37
CA SER A 78 -2.26 4.49 5.64
C SER A 78 -2.18 3.30 4.69
N ALA A 79 -2.68 2.15 5.13
CA ALA A 79 -2.82 0.95 4.32
C ALA A 79 -4.18 0.29 4.60
N GLN A 80 -4.83 -0.23 3.55
CA GLN A 80 -6.22 -0.65 3.59
C GLN A 80 -6.44 -1.93 2.80
N ASP A 81 -7.01 -2.94 3.46
CA ASP A 81 -7.40 -4.17 2.79
C ASP A 81 -8.62 -3.94 1.89
N VAL A 82 -8.54 -4.41 0.65
CA VAL A 82 -9.60 -4.34 -0.35
C VAL A 82 -9.98 -5.77 -0.72
N SER A 83 -11.04 -6.28 -0.09
CA SER A 83 -11.63 -7.59 -0.44
C SER A 83 -12.62 -7.44 -1.59
N ALA A 84 -13.66 -6.61 -1.41
CA ALA A 84 -14.63 -6.23 -2.44
C ALA A 84 -14.66 -4.72 -2.64
N ARG A 85 -14.69 -3.96 -1.54
CA ARG A 85 -14.70 -2.50 -1.53
C ARG A 85 -14.00 -1.97 -0.30
N ALA A 86 -13.34 -0.83 -0.42
CA ALA A 86 -12.82 -0.07 0.70
C ALA A 86 -13.04 1.42 0.46
N THR A 87 -13.40 2.16 1.49
CA THR A 87 -13.61 3.61 1.43
C THR A 87 -12.89 4.29 2.59
N GLY A 88 -12.56 5.56 2.42
CA GLY A 88 -12.02 6.35 3.50
C GLY A 88 -11.75 7.78 3.08
N THR A 89 -11.01 8.48 3.93
CA THR A 89 -10.65 9.88 3.74
C THR A 89 -9.15 10.04 3.61
N LEU A 90 -8.74 11.07 2.89
CA LEU A 90 -7.36 11.53 2.80
C LEU A 90 -7.34 13.03 3.10
N GLU A 91 -6.34 13.47 3.84
CA GLU A 91 -6.12 14.91 4.05
C GLU A 91 -5.82 15.61 2.73
N SER A 92 -5.91 16.95 2.74
CA SER A 92 -5.43 17.76 1.64
C SER A 92 -3.93 17.55 1.39
N GLY A 93 -3.52 17.80 0.15
CA GLY A 93 -2.14 17.68 -0.30
C GLY A 93 -1.96 16.68 -1.43
N ARG A 94 -0.70 16.32 -1.67
CA ARG A 94 -0.27 15.38 -2.73
C ARG A 94 -0.11 13.99 -2.16
N TRP A 95 -0.68 13.01 -2.87
CA TRP A 95 -0.75 11.63 -2.45
C TRP A 95 -0.32 10.69 -3.56
N TYR A 96 0.25 9.56 -3.13
CA TYR A 96 0.68 8.45 -3.96
C TYR A 96 -0.04 7.20 -3.47
N ALA A 97 -0.42 6.31 -4.39
CA ALA A 97 -1.10 5.07 -4.03
C ALA A 97 -0.54 3.87 -4.80
N VAL A 98 -0.21 2.79 -4.08
CA VAL A 98 0.27 1.52 -4.63
C VAL A 98 -0.57 0.37 -4.08
N ALA A 99 -0.64 -0.74 -4.81
CA ALA A 99 -1.39 -1.91 -4.37
C ALA A 99 -0.50 -3.15 -4.26
N LEU A 100 -0.74 -4.01 -3.29
CA LEU A 100 -0.14 -5.33 -3.15
C LEU A 100 -1.21 -6.39 -3.40
N PHE A 101 -0.98 -7.27 -4.37
CA PHE A 101 -1.77 -8.49 -4.52
C PHE A 101 -1.26 -9.55 -3.54
N ARG A 102 -1.99 -9.79 -2.44
CA ARG A 102 -1.47 -10.58 -1.30
C ARG A 102 -1.13 -12.03 -1.66
N SER A 103 -1.82 -12.63 -2.63
CA SER A 103 -1.54 -14.02 -3.04
C SER A 103 -0.24 -14.17 -3.84
N GLY A 104 0.27 -13.08 -4.43
CA GLY A 104 1.51 -13.09 -5.20
C GLY A 104 2.69 -12.40 -4.50
N GLY A 105 2.43 -11.54 -3.52
CA GLY A 105 3.50 -10.81 -2.82
C GLY A 105 4.19 -9.73 -3.67
N HIS A 106 3.56 -9.30 -4.76
CA HIS A 106 4.12 -8.30 -5.68
C HIS A 106 3.39 -6.96 -5.58
N TRP A 107 4.17 -5.88 -5.50
CA TRP A 107 3.68 -4.50 -5.57
C TRP A 107 3.34 -4.14 -7.01
N ILE A 108 2.16 -3.56 -7.18
CA ILE A 108 1.55 -3.20 -8.45
C ILE A 108 1.39 -1.69 -8.46
N CYS A 109 2.01 -1.07 -9.46
CA CYS A 109 1.89 0.36 -9.69
C CYS A 109 0.58 0.69 -10.42
N PRO A 110 0.02 1.87 -10.19
CA PRO A 110 -1.19 2.27 -10.91
C PRO A 110 -0.90 2.43 -12.40
N GLY A 111 -1.78 1.87 -13.21
CA GLY A 111 -2.01 2.30 -14.58
C GLY A 111 -3.11 3.37 -14.62
N ASN A 112 -3.06 4.25 -15.62
CA ASN A 112 -4.27 4.99 -15.97
C ASN A 112 -5.27 3.97 -16.50
N ALA A 113 -6.54 4.07 -16.08
CA ALA A 113 -7.60 3.33 -16.74
C ALA A 113 -7.54 3.69 -18.23
N ALA A 114 -7.26 2.72 -19.12
CA ALA A 114 -7.47 2.93 -20.54
C ALA A 114 -8.93 3.40 -20.71
N GLU A 115 -9.08 4.52 -21.39
CA GLU A 115 -10.27 5.35 -21.60
C GLU A 115 -11.59 4.57 -21.73
N SER A 116 -12.22 4.20 -20.62
CA SER A 116 -13.64 3.82 -20.66
C SER A 116 -14.55 4.90 -20.09
N ASP A 117 -14.02 5.80 -19.25
CA ASP A 117 -14.72 7.00 -18.79
C ASP A 117 -13.65 8.07 -18.54
N GLY A 118 -13.68 9.18 -19.29
CA GLY A 118 -12.88 10.35 -18.93
C GLY A 118 -13.15 10.74 -17.47
N PRO A 119 -12.18 11.35 -16.75
CA PRO A 119 -12.40 11.76 -15.37
C PRO A 119 -13.63 12.66 -15.28
N ALA A 120 -14.69 12.18 -14.62
CA ALA A 120 -15.89 12.98 -14.38
C ALA A 120 -15.57 14.19 -13.50
N SER A 121 -16.34 15.26 -13.66
CA SER A 121 -16.22 16.47 -12.84
C SER A 121 -16.22 16.12 -11.35
N GLY A 122 -15.25 16.66 -10.61
CA GLY A 122 -15.05 16.36 -9.19
C GLY A 122 -14.24 15.09 -8.88
N MET A 123 -13.69 14.38 -9.88
CA MET A 123 -12.66 13.37 -9.64
C MET A 123 -11.27 13.96 -9.86
N VAL A 124 -10.40 13.84 -8.86
CA VAL A 124 -8.98 14.20 -8.99
C VAL A 124 -8.13 13.04 -9.49
N SER A 125 -8.65 11.80 -9.39
CA SER A 125 -7.96 10.62 -9.90
C SER A 125 -8.89 9.42 -10.11
N ASN A 126 -8.57 8.62 -11.13
CA ASN A 126 -9.22 7.36 -11.45
C ASN A 126 -8.13 6.34 -11.88
N LEU A 127 -7.68 5.51 -10.94
CA LEU A 127 -6.53 4.62 -11.12
C LEU A 127 -6.97 3.16 -11.20
N CYS A 128 -6.26 2.41 -12.02
CA CYS A 128 -6.44 0.97 -12.17
C CYS A 128 -5.21 0.22 -11.70
N TYR A 129 -5.44 -0.86 -10.96
CA TYR A 129 -4.41 -1.80 -10.54
C TYR A 129 -4.80 -3.18 -11.04
N GLY A 130 -3.84 -3.87 -11.63
CA GLY A 130 -4.00 -5.21 -12.16
C GLY A 130 -2.65 -5.91 -12.21
N ARG A 131 -2.67 -7.23 -12.23
CA ARG A 131 -1.43 -8.02 -12.24
C ARG A 131 -0.75 -7.89 -13.59
N ASP A 132 -1.56 -7.89 -14.64
CA ASP A 132 -1.11 -7.82 -16.01
C ASP A 132 -1.35 -6.41 -16.59
N PRO A 133 -0.52 -5.96 -17.54
CA PRO A 133 -0.71 -4.66 -18.20
C PRO A 133 -2.10 -4.55 -18.85
N GLY A 134 -2.79 -3.43 -18.61
CA GLY A 134 -4.12 -3.16 -19.18
C GLY A 134 -5.30 -3.66 -18.34
N GLU A 135 -5.05 -4.40 -17.25
CA GLU A 135 -6.09 -4.80 -16.31
C GLU A 135 -6.56 -3.65 -15.40
N CYS A 136 -7.85 -3.66 -15.04
CA CYS A 136 -8.41 -2.82 -13.99
C CYS A 136 -9.15 -3.65 -12.92
N THR A 137 -8.39 -4.56 -12.29
CA THR A 137 -8.89 -5.46 -11.26
C THR A 137 -9.32 -4.71 -10.00
N VAL A 138 -8.49 -3.78 -9.53
CA VAL A 138 -8.87 -2.82 -8.49
C VAL A 138 -8.95 -1.43 -9.10
N LYS A 139 -10.14 -0.81 -9.03
CA LYS A 139 -10.37 0.58 -9.43
C LYS A 139 -10.35 1.47 -8.19
N LEU A 140 -9.47 2.47 -8.18
CA LEU A 140 -9.40 3.49 -7.13
C LEU A 140 -9.92 4.82 -7.69
N MET A 141 -10.96 5.36 -7.06
CA MET A 141 -11.51 6.67 -7.37
C MET A 141 -11.24 7.61 -6.20
N VAL A 142 -10.75 8.82 -6.49
CA VAL A 142 -10.47 9.84 -5.47
C VAL A 142 -11.20 11.13 -5.85
N ARG A 143 -11.91 11.71 -4.88
CA ARG A 143 -12.77 12.89 -5.04
C ARG A 143 -12.49 13.90 -3.93
N PRO A 144 -12.45 15.21 -4.20
CA PRO A 144 -12.49 16.21 -3.14
C PRO A 144 -13.79 16.07 -2.35
N GLN A 145 -13.73 16.28 -1.04
CA GLN A 145 -14.93 16.41 -0.24
C GLN A 145 -15.67 17.69 -0.64
N SER A 146 -16.97 17.57 -0.85
CA SER A 146 -17.85 18.72 -1.03
C SER A 146 -17.76 19.59 0.22
N VAL A 147 -17.47 20.87 0.05
CA VAL A 147 -17.75 21.84 1.12
C VAL A 147 -19.27 21.86 1.22
N GLY A 148 -19.82 21.39 2.33
CA GLY A 148 -21.25 21.59 2.57
C GLY A 148 -21.52 23.07 2.40
N SER A 149 -22.40 23.45 1.48
CA SER A 149 -22.96 24.80 1.45
C SER A 149 -23.61 25.00 2.82
N GLY A 150 -22.91 25.69 3.73
CA GLY A 150 -23.49 26.10 4.99
C GLY A 150 -24.78 26.87 4.70
N PRO A 151 -25.84 26.72 5.51
CA PRO A 151 -27.06 27.49 5.32
C PRO A 151 -26.67 28.97 5.40
N GLY A 152 -27.07 29.72 4.37
CA GLY A 152 -26.65 31.09 4.14
C GLY A 152 -26.87 32.02 5.32
N GLU A 153 -25.95 32.99 5.41
CA GLU A 153 -26.20 34.27 6.08
C GLU A 153 -27.52 34.86 5.54
N ARG A 154 -28.46 35.09 6.46
CA ARG A 154 -29.47 36.14 6.35
C ARG A 154 -29.38 36.99 7.60
#